data_AF-A0AAD7TLI9-F1
#
_entry.id   AF-A0AAD7TLI9-F1
#
_cell.length_a   1.000
_cell.length_b   1.000
_cell.length_c   1.000
_cell.angle_alpha   90.00
_cell.angle_beta   90.00
_cell.angle_gamma   90.00
#
_symmetry.space_group_name_H-M   'P 1'
#
loop_
_entity.id
_entity.type
_entity.pdbx_description
1 polymer ?
#
loop_
_entity_poly.entity_id
_entity_poly.type
_entity_poly.pdbx_seq_one_letter_code
_entity_poly.pdbx_strand_id
1 'polypeptide(L)'
;MKNLTKKQLETLVSDLQKEVESLTLGTARTQVETELEAVRQTELEAVRQTANEHVQALVSAQAQIAAAEQATIVARTQVAIAEEAAEVAQAQAAAAEAARAVLQQQLNAAATAPAAAGTGDGLEDLPEIARPAGSGWSIRESMDMNRADYAEVQRTIRGLVIRAQLDWTEDFRRQDADKLATLFRAARKAHPVLRRYINNWATAAIAKQYMQNKRKHAYMLN
;
A
#
# COMPACT_ATOMS: atom_id res chain seq x y z
N MET A 1 -61.65 87.45 -33.75
CA MET A 1 -61.78 85.97 -33.65
C MET A 1 -62.51 85.50 -34.89
N LYS A 2 -61.86 84.74 -35.78
CA LYS A 2 -62.54 84.22 -36.98
C LYS A 2 -63.46 83.09 -36.53
N ASN A 3 -64.76 83.23 -36.73
CA ASN A 3 -65.71 82.15 -36.45
C ASN A 3 -65.53 81.06 -37.52
N LEU A 4 -65.10 79.88 -37.09
CA LEU A 4 -65.05 78.70 -37.94
C LEU A 4 -66.46 78.36 -38.41
N THR A 5 -66.59 78.02 -39.69
CA THR A 5 -67.86 77.51 -40.21
C THR A 5 -68.11 76.10 -39.69
N LYS A 6 -69.37 75.70 -39.52
CA LYS A 6 -69.77 74.35 -39.07
C LYS A 6 -69.04 73.23 -39.82
N LYS A 7 -68.88 73.38 -41.14
CA LYS A 7 -68.18 72.43 -42.01
C LYS A 7 -66.70 72.26 -41.65
N GLN A 8 -66.02 73.35 -41.27
CA GLN A 8 -64.61 73.29 -40.84
C GLN A 8 -64.45 72.58 -39.50
N LEU A 9 -65.42 72.73 -38.58
CA LEU A 9 -65.42 72.00 -37.32
C LEU A 9 -65.64 70.49 -37.53
N GLU A 10 -66.58 70.10 -38.40
CA GLU A 10 -66.83 68.68 -38.72
C GLU A 10 -65.61 68.01 -39.37
N THR A 11 -64.92 68.70 -40.29
CA THR A 11 -63.66 68.19 -40.87
C THR A 11 -62.59 68.01 -39.80
N LEU A 12 -62.40 69.01 -38.92
CA LEU A 12 -61.40 68.94 -37.85
C LEU A 12 -61.69 67.80 -36.85
N VAL A 13 -62.96 67.60 -36.48
CA VAL A 13 -63.34 66.47 -35.62
C VAL A 13 -63.07 65.14 -36.30
N SER A 14 -63.37 65.00 -37.60
CA SER A 14 -63.10 63.76 -38.34
C SER A 14 -61.60 63.46 -38.46
N ASP A 15 -60.79 64.48 -38.71
CA ASP A 15 -59.34 64.33 -38.82
C ASP A 15 -58.72 63.98 -37.45
N LEU A 16 -59.17 64.62 -36.37
CA LEU A 16 -58.76 64.28 -35.01
C LEU A 16 -59.18 62.85 -34.61
N GLN A 17 -60.37 62.41 -35.00
CA GLN A 17 -60.82 61.03 -34.75
C GLN A 17 -59.91 60.02 -35.45
N LYS A 18 -59.55 60.25 -36.72
CA LYS A 18 -58.61 59.39 -37.45
C LYS A 18 -57.21 59.40 -36.84
N GLU A 19 -56.75 60.56 -36.37
CA GLU A 19 -55.45 60.67 -35.71
C GLU A 19 -55.42 59.90 -34.37
N VAL A 20 -56.48 60.03 -33.56
CA VAL A 20 -56.64 59.25 -32.31
C VAL A 20 -56.74 57.76 -32.60
N GLU A 21 -57.50 57.34 -33.61
CA GLU A 21 -57.57 55.93 -34.03
C GLU A 21 -56.20 55.40 -34.50
N SER A 22 -55.46 56.19 -35.28
CA SER A 22 -54.12 55.80 -35.72
C SER A 22 -53.13 55.70 -34.56
N LEU A 23 -53.18 56.62 -33.61
CA LEU A 23 -52.30 56.60 -32.44
C LEU A 23 -52.63 55.41 -31.53
N THR A 24 -53.91 55.15 -31.28
CA THR A 24 -54.35 54.01 -30.46
C THR A 24 -53.98 52.67 -31.08
N LEU A 25 -54.15 52.51 -32.40
CA LEU A 25 -53.68 51.31 -33.12
C LEU A 25 -52.16 51.17 -33.09
N GLY A 26 -51.42 52.28 -33.25
CA GLY A 26 -49.97 52.30 -33.15
C GLY A 26 -49.49 51.85 -31.76
N THR A 27 -50.06 52.41 -30.70
CA THR A 27 -49.73 52.04 -29.31
C THR A 27 -50.09 50.59 -29.00
N ALA A 28 -51.28 50.13 -29.42
CA ALA A 28 -51.69 48.74 -29.23
C ALA A 28 -50.74 47.76 -29.95
N ARG A 29 -50.32 48.10 -31.17
CA ARG A 29 -49.35 47.28 -31.92
C ARG A 29 -47.99 47.21 -31.23
N THR A 30 -47.45 48.34 -30.79
CA THR A 30 -46.15 48.34 -30.10
C THR A 30 -46.22 47.59 -28.77
N GLN A 31 -47.35 47.66 -28.07
CA GLN A 31 -47.57 46.90 -26.83
C GLN A 31 -47.58 45.40 -27.12
N VAL A 32 -48.36 44.95 -28.12
CA VAL A 32 -48.40 43.53 -28.51
C VAL A 32 -47.04 43.03 -29.00
N GLU A 33 -46.31 43.82 -29.78
CA GLU A 33 -44.94 43.47 -30.22
C GLU A 33 -43.99 43.32 -29.03
N THR A 34 -44.10 44.20 -28.03
CA THR A 34 -43.28 44.14 -26.80
C THR A 34 -43.64 42.93 -25.94
N GLU A 35 -44.93 42.64 -25.76
CA GLU A 35 -45.40 41.46 -25.01
C GLU A 35 -45.00 40.16 -25.70
N LEU A 36 -45.11 40.10 -27.04
CA LEU A 36 -44.68 38.95 -27.82
C LEU A 36 -43.17 38.71 -27.72
N GLU A 37 -42.37 39.77 -27.74
CA GLU A 37 -40.91 39.66 -27.59
C GLU A 37 -40.53 39.21 -26.17
N ALA A 38 -41.23 39.69 -25.14
CA ALA A 38 -41.03 39.23 -23.76
C ALA A 38 -41.37 37.74 -23.59
N VAL A 39 -42.47 37.27 -24.19
CA VAL A 39 -42.84 35.84 -24.18
C VAL A 39 -41.78 35.01 -24.90
N ARG A 40 -41.32 35.43 -26.09
CA ARG A 40 -40.27 34.74 -26.83
C ARG A 40 -38.96 34.64 -26.07
N GLN A 41 -38.55 35.72 -25.40
CA GLN A 41 -37.33 35.71 -24.58
C GLN A 41 -37.48 34.74 -23.40
N THR A 42 -38.63 34.73 -22.74
CA THR A 42 -38.92 33.82 -21.62
C THR A 42 -38.90 32.36 -22.08
N GLU A 43 -39.54 32.04 -23.22
CA GLU A 43 -39.53 30.68 -23.78
C GLU A 43 -38.13 30.24 -24.19
N LEU A 44 -37.36 31.13 -24.81
CA LEU A 44 -36.00 30.86 -25.25
C LEU A 44 -35.05 30.64 -24.06
N GLU A 45 -35.22 31.38 -22.97
CA GLU A 45 -34.49 31.16 -21.72
C GLU A 45 -34.84 29.82 -21.08
N ALA A 46 -36.13 29.46 -21.03
CA ALA A 46 -36.58 28.16 -20.52
C ALA A 46 -36.01 26.98 -21.33
N VAL A 47 -35.98 27.10 -22.67
CA VAL A 47 -35.38 26.07 -23.55
C VAL A 47 -33.88 25.98 -23.32
N ARG A 48 -33.18 27.12 -23.18
CA ARG A 48 -31.74 27.14 -22.87
C ARG A 48 -31.44 26.50 -21.53
N GLN A 49 -32.23 26.79 -20.51
CA GLN A 49 -32.07 26.19 -19.19
C GLN A 49 -32.23 24.66 -19.26
N THR A 50 -33.30 24.18 -19.91
CA THR A 50 -33.54 22.74 -20.09
C THR A 50 -32.41 22.07 -20.89
N ALA A 51 -31.91 22.72 -21.94
CA ALA A 51 -30.78 22.21 -22.71
C ALA A 51 -29.49 22.12 -21.88
N ASN A 52 -29.22 23.12 -21.04
CA ASN A 52 -28.07 23.12 -20.15
C ASN A 52 -28.17 22.00 -19.10
N GLU A 53 -29.35 21.78 -18.52
CA GLU A 53 -29.60 20.69 -17.57
C GLU A 53 -29.36 19.32 -18.24
N HIS A 54 -29.85 19.12 -19.46
CA HIS A 54 -29.59 17.90 -20.23
C HIS A 54 -28.10 17.69 -20.55
N VAL A 55 -27.38 18.76 -20.94
CA VAL A 55 -25.93 18.68 -21.20
C VAL A 55 -25.19 18.31 -19.92
N GLN A 56 -25.54 18.91 -18.78
CA GLN A 56 -24.94 18.57 -17.49
C GLN A 56 -25.22 17.11 -17.10
N ALA A 57 -26.45 16.63 -17.31
CA ALA A 57 -26.82 15.25 -17.06
C ALA A 57 -25.98 14.29 -17.95
N LEU A 58 -25.82 14.59 -19.24
CA LEU A 58 -25.01 13.78 -20.16
C LEU A 58 -23.53 13.75 -19.76
N VAL A 59 -22.95 14.90 -19.38
CA VAL A 59 -21.56 14.97 -18.91
C VAL A 59 -21.38 14.13 -17.63
N SER A 60 -22.33 14.21 -16.69
CA SER A 60 -22.28 13.42 -15.47
C SER A 60 -22.39 11.90 -15.74
N ALA A 61 -23.26 11.50 -16.67
CA ALA A 61 -23.42 10.11 -17.07
C ALA A 61 -22.15 9.57 -17.76
N GLN A 62 -21.53 10.38 -18.63
CA GLN A 62 -20.27 10.01 -19.28
C GLN A 62 -19.13 9.82 -18.28
N ALA A 63 -19.06 10.67 -17.25
CA ALA A 63 -18.08 10.52 -16.17
C ALA A 63 -18.31 9.23 -15.36
N GLN A 64 -19.57 8.86 -15.10
CA GLN A 64 -19.91 7.62 -14.42
C GLN A 64 -19.56 6.37 -15.25
N ILE A 65 -19.79 6.41 -16.57
CA ILE A 65 -19.41 5.32 -17.48
C ILE A 65 -17.89 5.14 -17.48
N ALA A 66 -17.13 6.23 -17.64
CA ALA A 66 -15.67 6.16 -17.62
C ALA A 66 -15.13 5.62 -16.28
N ALA A 67 -15.74 5.99 -15.15
CA ALA A 67 -15.38 5.46 -13.85
C ALA A 67 -15.69 3.95 -13.73
N ALA A 68 -16.82 3.50 -14.25
CA ALA A 68 -17.20 2.08 -14.25
C ALA A 68 -16.29 1.23 -15.15
N GLU A 69 -15.88 1.76 -16.31
CA GLU A 69 -14.90 1.12 -17.19
C GLU A 69 -13.55 0.95 -16.49
N GLN A 70 -13.06 2.01 -15.84
CA GLN A 70 -11.80 1.95 -15.09
C GLN A 70 -11.88 0.95 -13.93
N ALA A 71 -12.99 0.90 -13.20
CA ALA A 71 -13.21 -0.09 -12.15
C ALA A 71 -13.19 -1.52 -12.71
N THR A 72 -13.78 -1.73 -13.89
CA THR A 72 -13.79 -3.04 -14.56
C THR A 72 -12.39 -3.46 -15.00
N ILE A 73 -11.59 -2.55 -15.52
CA ILE A 73 -10.19 -2.81 -15.88
C ILE A 73 -9.39 -3.22 -14.63
N VAL A 74 -9.50 -2.46 -13.55
CA VAL A 74 -8.81 -2.77 -12.28
C VAL A 74 -9.23 -4.14 -11.75
N ALA A 75 -10.52 -4.46 -11.76
CA ALA A 75 -11.02 -5.75 -11.31
C ALA A 75 -10.46 -6.91 -12.15
N ARG A 76 -10.42 -6.78 -13.48
CA ARG A 76 -9.84 -7.80 -14.38
C ARG A 76 -8.35 -7.99 -14.13
N THR A 77 -7.60 -6.91 -13.92
CA THR A 77 -6.17 -7.01 -13.59
C THR A 77 -5.96 -7.71 -12.26
N GLN A 78 -6.78 -7.44 -11.24
CA GLN A 78 -6.70 -8.12 -9.95
C GLN A 78 -7.01 -9.62 -10.07
N VAL A 79 -7.98 -10.01 -10.89
CA VAL A 79 -8.28 -11.43 -11.16
C VAL A 79 -7.08 -12.11 -11.82
N ALA A 80 -6.48 -11.52 -12.85
CA ALA A 80 -5.31 -12.10 -13.51
C ALA A 80 -4.12 -12.27 -12.56
N ILE A 81 -3.85 -11.28 -11.69
CA ILE A 81 -2.80 -11.38 -10.66
C ILE A 81 -3.13 -12.49 -9.65
N ALA A 82 -4.40 -12.62 -9.25
CA ALA A 82 -4.82 -13.66 -8.30
C ALA A 82 -4.70 -15.07 -8.90
N GLU A 83 -5.00 -15.24 -10.20
CA GLU A 83 -4.81 -16.50 -10.92
C GLU A 83 -3.33 -16.88 -11.00
N GLU A 84 -2.44 -15.95 -11.38
CA GLU A 84 -0.99 -16.19 -11.40
C GLU A 84 -0.46 -16.55 -10.00
N ALA A 85 -0.90 -15.85 -8.96
CA ALA A 85 -0.53 -16.16 -7.59
C ALA A 85 -1.03 -17.56 -7.15
N ALA A 86 -2.21 -17.98 -7.61
CA ALA A 86 -2.75 -19.30 -7.31
C ALA A 86 -1.94 -20.41 -8.01
N GLU A 87 -1.54 -20.22 -9.26
CA GLU A 87 -0.67 -21.16 -9.99
C GLU A 87 0.69 -21.32 -9.30
N VAL A 88 1.32 -20.20 -8.90
CA VAL A 88 2.59 -20.22 -8.16
C VAL A 88 2.43 -20.95 -6.83
N ALA A 89 1.34 -20.71 -6.09
CA ALA A 89 1.07 -21.38 -4.83
C ALA A 89 0.86 -22.89 -5.01
N GLN A 90 0.14 -23.32 -6.06
CA GLN A 90 -0.04 -24.73 -6.39
C GLN A 90 1.29 -25.41 -6.75
N ALA A 91 2.14 -24.75 -7.55
CA ALA A 91 3.47 -25.27 -7.89
C ALA A 91 4.37 -25.42 -6.65
N GLN A 92 4.34 -24.45 -5.73
CA GLN A 92 5.07 -24.53 -4.47
C GLN A 92 4.55 -25.65 -3.55
N ALA A 93 3.23 -25.85 -3.49
CA ALA A 93 2.63 -26.94 -2.73
C ALA A 93 3.06 -28.31 -3.27
N ALA A 94 2.99 -28.51 -4.59
CA ALA A 94 3.45 -29.73 -5.24
C ALA A 94 4.95 -29.99 -5.02
N ALA A 95 5.79 -28.95 -5.11
CA ALA A 95 7.22 -29.06 -4.82
C ALA A 95 7.50 -29.42 -3.35
N ALA A 96 6.73 -28.86 -2.41
CA ALA A 96 6.84 -29.17 -0.99
C ALA A 96 6.41 -30.62 -0.67
N GLU A 97 5.36 -31.12 -1.33
CA GLU A 97 4.94 -32.52 -1.21
C GLU A 97 5.99 -33.48 -1.77
N ALA A 98 6.56 -33.18 -2.93
CA ALA A 98 7.67 -33.95 -3.50
C ALA A 98 8.89 -33.98 -2.57
N ALA A 99 9.26 -32.84 -1.99
CA ALA A 99 10.36 -32.75 -1.01
C ALA A 99 10.07 -33.59 0.25
N ARG A 100 8.83 -33.60 0.74
CA ARG A 100 8.41 -34.46 1.86
C ARG A 100 8.50 -35.94 1.51
N ALA A 101 8.08 -36.33 0.31
CA ALA A 101 8.17 -37.72 -0.14
C ALA A 101 9.62 -38.21 -0.21
N VAL A 102 10.53 -37.39 -0.74
CA VAL A 102 11.98 -37.70 -0.78
C VAL A 102 12.55 -37.84 0.64
N LEU A 103 12.21 -36.90 1.54
CA LEU A 103 12.66 -36.98 2.93
C LEU A 103 12.14 -38.24 3.63
N GLN A 104 10.88 -38.61 3.40
CA GLN A 104 10.31 -39.83 3.97
C GLN A 104 11.01 -41.09 3.44
N GLN A 105 11.35 -41.13 2.15
CA GLN A 105 12.12 -42.23 1.58
C GLN A 105 13.52 -42.34 2.19
N GLN A 106 14.21 -41.21 2.41
CA GLN A 106 15.52 -41.19 3.07
C GLN A 106 15.43 -41.71 4.51
N LEU A 107 14.40 -41.31 5.26
CA LEU A 107 14.17 -41.81 6.62
C LEU A 107 13.88 -43.32 6.64
N ASN A 108 13.04 -43.80 5.72
CA ASN A 108 12.73 -45.22 5.63
C ASN A 108 13.96 -46.05 5.23
N ALA A 109 14.78 -45.57 4.29
CA ALA A 109 16.02 -46.24 3.87
C ALA A 109 17.08 -46.26 4.99
N ALA A 110 17.17 -45.20 5.80
CA ALA A 110 18.02 -45.17 6.99
C ALA A 110 17.54 -46.17 8.07
N ALA A 111 16.24 -46.45 8.14
CA ALA A 111 15.67 -47.41 9.08
C ALA A 111 15.82 -48.89 8.64
N THR A 112 15.93 -49.17 7.34
CA THR A 112 16.13 -50.54 6.78
C THR A 112 17.57 -50.89 6.46
N ALA A 113 18.51 -49.95 6.58
CA ALA A 113 19.93 -50.29 6.59
C ALA A 113 20.18 -51.29 7.75
N PRO A 114 20.84 -52.44 7.50
CA PRO A 114 21.19 -53.35 8.57
C PRO A 114 21.99 -52.56 9.61
N ALA A 115 21.69 -52.78 10.89
CA ALA A 115 22.42 -52.25 12.03
C ALA A 115 23.88 -52.76 12.00
N ALA A 116 24.67 -52.26 11.06
CA ALA A 116 26.10 -52.16 11.19
C ALA A 116 26.30 -51.18 12.34
N ALA A 117 26.85 -51.71 13.42
CA ALA A 117 27.18 -50.98 14.62
C ALA A 117 27.87 -49.64 14.30
N GLY A 118 27.41 -48.58 14.97
CA GLY A 118 28.16 -47.34 15.13
C GLY A 118 27.80 -46.24 14.14
N THR A 119 26.92 -45.32 14.57
CA THR A 119 27.23 -43.88 14.70
C THR A 119 26.00 -43.18 15.28
N GLY A 120 25.81 -43.36 16.59
CA GLY A 120 25.44 -42.19 17.37
C GLY A 120 26.58 -41.19 17.20
N ASP A 121 26.20 -39.94 16.95
CA ASP A 121 26.99 -38.79 17.33
C ASP A 121 28.19 -38.39 16.45
N GLY A 122 27.91 -37.79 15.28
CA GLY A 122 28.92 -37.12 14.46
C GLY A 122 29.05 -35.61 14.73
N LEU A 123 28.39 -35.08 15.77
CA LEU A 123 28.40 -33.64 16.08
C LEU A 123 28.91 -33.31 17.49
N GLU A 124 29.08 -34.28 18.40
CA GLU A 124 29.75 -34.05 19.69
C GLU A 124 31.28 -34.02 19.60
N ASP A 125 31.90 -34.47 18.51
CA ASP A 125 33.37 -34.56 18.41
C ASP A 125 34.03 -33.37 17.65
N LEU A 126 33.34 -32.24 17.56
CA LEU A 126 33.97 -31.01 17.06
C LEU A 126 34.86 -30.42 18.16
N PRO A 127 36.13 -30.07 17.85
CA PRO A 127 37.04 -29.53 18.85
C PRO A 127 36.46 -28.26 19.48
N GLU A 128 36.42 -28.25 20.81
CA GLU A 128 35.95 -27.08 21.55
C GLU A 128 36.89 -25.89 21.32
N ILE A 129 36.33 -24.79 20.82
CA ILE A 129 37.06 -23.56 20.56
C ILE A 129 36.89 -22.63 21.77
N ALA A 130 37.98 -22.44 22.51
CA ALA A 130 38.04 -21.48 23.60
C ALA A 130 37.94 -20.04 23.10
N ARG A 131 37.45 -19.14 23.97
CA ARG A 131 37.43 -17.70 23.66
C ARG A 131 38.87 -17.18 23.55
N PRO A 132 39.25 -16.46 22.47
CA PRO A 132 40.57 -15.86 22.36
C PRO A 132 40.82 -14.84 23.48
N ALA A 133 42.04 -14.83 24.02
CA ALA A 133 42.48 -13.87 25.02
C ALA A 133 42.90 -12.53 24.38
N GLY A 134 42.71 -11.43 25.11
CA GLY A 134 43.11 -10.09 24.68
C GLY A 134 41.99 -9.24 24.05
N SER A 135 42.29 -7.95 23.85
CA SER A 135 41.43 -6.99 23.14
C SER A 135 41.93 -6.81 21.71
N GLY A 136 41.04 -6.88 20.71
CA GLY A 136 41.38 -6.57 19.32
C GLY A 136 41.24 -7.72 18.31
N TRP A 137 40.70 -8.87 18.71
CA TRP A 137 40.42 -9.98 17.79
C TRP A 137 39.14 -9.76 16.98
N SER A 138 39.14 -10.27 15.76
CA SER A 138 37.99 -10.30 14.87
C SER A 138 37.13 -11.52 15.17
N ILE A 139 35.85 -11.31 15.52
CA ILE A 139 34.93 -12.40 15.87
C ILE A 139 34.86 -13.46 14.77
N ARG A 140 34.82 -13.03 13.50
CA ARG A 140 34.77 -13.93 12.35
C ARG A 140 36.02 -14.80 12.23
N GLU A 141 37.20 -14.21 12.39
CA GLU A 141 38.48 -14.95 12.30
C GLU A 141 38.61 -15.95 13.45
N SER A 142 38.25 -15.55 14.67
CA SER A 142 38.28 -16.44 15.83
C SER A 142 37.23 -17.56 15.77
N MET A 143 36.18 -17.39 14.96
CA MET A 143 35.19 -18.43 14.72
C MET A 143 35.61 -19.41 13.63
N ASP A 144 36.66 -19.10 12.85
CA ASP A 144 37.09 -19.86 11.66
C ASP A 144 35.91 -20.20 10.74
N MET A 145 35.22 -19.15 10.29
CA MET A 145 34.06 -19.27 9.40
C MET A 145 34.23 -18.43 8.14
N ASN A 146 33.67 -18.92 7.04
CA ASN A 146 33.58 -18.15 5.81
C ASN A 146 32.67 -16.91 6.02
N ARG A 147 32.75 -15.95 5.09
CA ARG A 147 32.00 -14.69 5.21
C ARG A 147 30.47 -14.88 5.11
N ALA A 148 30.00 -15.83 4.31
CA ALA A 148 28.58 -16.07 4.08
C ALA A 148 27.92 -16.70 5.32
N ASP A 149 28.50 -17.78 5.85
CA ASP A 149 28.01 -18.47 7.05
C ASP A 149 28.03 -17.54 8.26
N TYR A 150 29.12 -16.76 8.41
CA TYR A 150 29.20 -15.77 9.48
C TYR A 150 28.09 -14.71 9.35
N ALA A 151 27.79 -14.23 8.15
CA ALA A 151 26.71 -13.26 7.94
C ALA A 151 25.33 -13.85 8.26
N GLU A 152 25.10 -15.13 7.94
CA GLU A 152 23.86 -15.85 8.26
C GLU A 152 23.69 -16.04 9.77
N VAL A 153 24.74 -16.50 10.46
CA VAL A 153 24.78 -16.62 11.92
C VAL A 153 24.54 -15.27 12.59
N GLN A 154 25.21 -14.21 12.11
CA GLN A 154 25.00 -12.85 12.60
C GLN A 154 23.55 -12.40 12.44
N ARG A 155 22.95 -12.58 11.26
CA ARG A 155 21.55 -12.19 10.99
C ARG A 155 20.60 -12.92 11.94
N THR A 156 20.82 -14.22 12.13
CA THR A 156 20.01 -15.05 13.03
C THR A 156 20.12 -14.58 14.48
N ILE A 157 21.34 -14.38 14.99
CA ILE A 157 21.56 -13.92 16.37
C ILE A 157 20.93 -12.54 16.60
N ARG A 158 21.04 -11.60 15.64
CA ARG A 158 20.37 -10.29 15.76
C ARG A 158 18.86 -10.43 15.86
N GLY A 159 18.26 -11.28 15.04
CA GLY A 159 16.83 -11.59 15.11
C GLY A 159 16.44 -12.20 16.47
N LEU A 160 17.27 -13.10 17.01
CA LEU A 160 17.05 -13.71 18.32
C LEU A 160 17.18 -12.71 19.47
N VAL A 161 18.13 -11.77 19.42
CA VAL A 161 18.27 -10.70 20.42
C VAL A 161 16.99 -9.87 20.52
N ILE A 162 16.39 -9.53 19.37
CA ILE A 162 15.12 -8.80 19.30
C ILE A 162 13.98 -9.66 19.86
N ARG A 163 13.87 -10.91 19.43
CA ARG A 163 12.81 -11.84 19.87
C ARG A 163 12.87 -12.18 21.35
N ALA A 164 14.08 -12.29 21.91
CA ALA A 164 14.30 -12.51 23.33
C ALA A 164 14.05 -11.24 24.18
N GLN A 165 13.76 -10.10 23.55
CA GLN A 165 13.51 -8.81 24.21
C GLN A 165 14.64 -8.45 25.18
N LEU A 166 15.89 -8.60 24.75
CA LEU A 166 17.06 -8.11 25.49
C LEU A 166 17.14 -6.59 25.39
N ASP A 167 17.44 -5.94 26.52
CA ASP A 167 17.51 -4.49 26.59
C ASP A 167 18.88 -4.00 26.11
N TRP A 168 18.93 -3.34 24.96
CA TRP A 168 20.16 -2.81 24.37
C TRP A 168 20.73 -1.59 25.13
N THR A 169 19.96 -0.96 26.02
CA THR A 169 20.40 0.15 26.86
C THR A 169 21.30 -0.33 28.00
N GLU A 170 21.08 -1.54 28.50
CA GLU A 170 21.84 -2.13 29.61
C GLU A 170 23.12 -2.86 29.15
N ASP A 171 24.07 -3.06 30.07
CA ASP A 171 25.25 -3.90 29.79
C ASP A 171 24.80 -5.35 29.53
N PHE A 172 25.46 -6.03 28.60
CA PHE A 172 25.22 -7.44 28.30
C PHE A 172 25.34 -8.33 29.55
N ARG A 173 26.20 -7.97 30.51
CA ARG A 173 26.38 -8.72 31.77
C ARG A 173 25.24 -8.55 32.77
N ARG A 174 24.38 -7.53 32.58
CA ARG A 174 23.26 -7.22 33.47
C ARG A 174 21.92 -7.72 32.94
N GLN A 175 21.91 -8.29 31.74
CA GLN A 175 20.71 -8.87 31.15
C GLN A 175 20.15 -10.01 32.01
N ASP A 176 18.83 -10.16 31.93
CA ASP A 176 18.11 -11.27 32.53
C ASP A 176 18.71 -12.63 32.09
N ALA A 177 19.01 -13.48 33.08
CA ALA A 177 19.67 -14.76 32.85
C ALA A 177 18.80 -15.76 32.06
N ASP A 178 17.48 -15.73 32.24
CA ASP A 178 16.54 -16.61 31.52
C ASP A 178 16.42 -16.19 30.05
N LYS A 179 16.44 -14.88 29.77
CA LYS A 179 16.50 -14.36 28.40
C LYS A 179 17.79 -14.75 27.70
N LEU A 180 18.93 -14.64 28.38
CA LEU A 180 20.23 -15.09 27.85
C LEU A 180 20.26 -16.60 27.60
N ALA A 181 19.75 -17.41 28.54
CA ALA A 181 19.64 -18.85 28.37
C ALA A 181 18.76 -19.22 27.16
N THR A 182 17.65 -18.51 26.98
CA THR A 182 16.75 -18.67 25.83
C THR A 182 17.45 -18.32 24.52
N LEU A 183 18.17 -17.20 24.47
CA LEU A 183 18.98 -16.79 23.33
C LEU A 183 20.00 -17.89 22.96
N PHE A 184 20.76 -18.41 23.92
CA PHE A 184 21.78 -19.43 23.65
C PHE A 184 21.19 -20.76 23.20
N ARG A 185 20.07 -21.20 23.79
CA ARG A 185 19.37 -22.42 23.35
C ARG A 185 18.83 -22.27 21.92
N ALA A 186 18.19 -21.13 21.62
CA ALA A 186 17.67 -20.86 20.29
C ALA A 186 18.78 -20.75 19.24
N ALA A 187 19.91 -20.11 19.57
CA ALA A 187 21.06 -19.99 18.69
C ALA A 187 21.67 -21.37 18.35
N ARG A 188 21.88 -22.24 19.34
CA ARG A 188 22.40 -23.61 19.13
C ARG A 188 21.42 -24.52 18.38
N LYS A 189 20.12 -24.25 18.47
CA LYS A 189 19.09 -24.96 17.70
C LYS A 189 19.10 -24.52 16.23
N ALA A 190 19.25 -23.22 15.97
CA ALA A 190 19.28 -22.69 14.61
C ALA A 190 20.61 -22.98 13.89
N HIS A 191 21.73 -22.90 14.60
CA HIS A 191 23.08 -23.08 14.06
C HIS A 191 23.85 -24.08 14.92
N PRO A 192 23.78 -25.40 14.62
CA PRO A 192 24.43 -26.44 15.41
C PRO A 192 25.94 -26.25 15.59
N VAL A 193 26.61 -25.64 14.62
CA VAL A 193 28.05 -25.27 14.69
C VAL A 193 28.38 -24.40 15.91
N LEU A 194 27.41 -23.66 16.47
CA LEU A 194 27.64 -22.83 17.65
C LEU A 194 27.91 -23.64 18.93
N ARG A 195 27.63 -24.96 18.94
CA ARG A 195 27.89 -25.85 20.08
C ARG A 195 29.38 -25.99 20.40
N ARG A 196 30.25 -25.86 19.39
CA ARG A 196 31.72 -26.00 19.54
C ARG A 196 32.38 -24.84 20.30
N TYR A 197 31.67 -23.74 20.57
CA TYR A 197 32.26 -22.57 21.24
C TYR A 197 31.99 -22.61 22.75
N ILE A 198 33.06 -22.73 23.54
CA ILE A 198 33.00 -22.86 25.00
C ILE A 198 32.21 -21.69 25.61
N ASN A 199 31.31 -22.00 26.55
CA ASN A 199 30.48 -21.00 27.23
C ASN A 199 29.66 -20.09 26.29
N ASN A 200 29.35 -20.55 25.08
CA ASN A 200 28.62 -19.78 24.06
C ASN A 200 29.28 -18.42 23.73
N TRP A 201 30.62 -18.33 23.83
CA TRP A 201 31.32 -17.04 23.70
C TRP A 201 31.05 -16.37 22.35
N ALA A 202 30.93 -17.15 21.27
CA ALA A 202 30.67 -16.64 19.93
C ALA A 202 29.31 -15.95 19.84
N THR A 203 28.27 -16.59 20.37
CA THR A 203 26.92 -16.00 20.41
C THR A 203 26.89 -14.73 21.26
N ALA A 204 27.54 -14.75 22.43
CA ALA A 204 27.63 -13.60 23.31
C ALA A 204 28.38 -12.43 22.66
N ALA A 205 29.48 -12.70 21.94
CA ALA A 205 30.27 -11.68 21.26
C ALA A 205 29.48 -10.99 20.15
N ILE A 206 28.78 -11.75 19.31
CA ILE A 206 27.94 -11.22 18.22
C ILE A 206 26.77 -10.39 18.79
N ALA A 207 26.09 -10.90 19.82
CA ALA A 207 24.99 -10.20 20.46
C ALA A 207 25.46 -8.87 21.10
N LYS A 208 26.59 -8.90 21.81
CA LYS A 208 27.20 -7.71 22.40
C LYS A 208 27.57 -6.67 21.34
N GLN A 209 28.21 -7.10 20.24
CA GLN A 209 28.56 -6.21 19.14
C GLN A 209 27.32 -5.53 18.55
N TYR A 210 26.23 -6.28 18.35
CA TYR A 210 24.97 -5.73 17.86
C TYR A 210 24.37 -4.69 18.81
N MET A 211 24.28 -4.98 20.11
CA MET A 211 23.74 -4.06 21.10
C MET A 211 24.58 -2.78 21.23
N GLN A 212 25.91 -2.90 21.19
CA GLN A 212 26.83 -1.75 21.19
C GLN A 212 26.61 -0.84 19.96
N ASN A 213 26.49 -1.44 18.77
CA ASN A 213 26.21 -0.70 17.56
C ASN A 213 24.83 -0.02 17.63
N LYS A 214 23.81 -0.72 18.12
CA LYS A 214 22.46 -0.18 18.31
C LYS A 214 22.47 1.03 19.25
N ARG A 215 23.18 0.92 20.37
CA ARG A 215 23.37 2.01 21.34
C ARG A 215 24.08 3.22 20.71
N LYS A 216 25.17 3.00 19.98
CA LYS A 216 25.91 4.06 19.30
C LYS A 216 25.02 4.84 18.32
N HIS A 217 24.21 4.14 17.53
CA HIS A 217 23.31 4.78 16.56
C HIS A 217 22.09 5.44 17.20
N ALA A 218 21.59 4.93 18.32
CA ALA A 218 20.48 5.56 19.04
C ALA A 218 20.85 6.97 19.58
N TYR A 219 22.09 7.15 20.05
CA TYR A 219 22.56 8.46 20.52
C TYR A 219 22.91 9.45 19.40
N MET A 220 23.00 9.02 18.14
CA MET A 220 23.28 9.90 17.00
C MET A 220 22.01 10.50 16.36
N LEU A 221 20.83 10.02 16.74
CA LEU A 221 19.53 10.44 16.19
C LEU A 221 18.73 11.38 17.11
N ASN A 222 19.30 11.74 18.27
CA ASN A 222 18.79 12.78 19.17
C ASN A 222 19.76 13.97 19.16
#